data_AF-A0AAU8LYR3-F1
#
_entry.id   AF-A0AAU8LYR3-F1
#
_cell.length_a   1.000
_cell.length_b   1.000
_cell.length_c   1.000
_cell.angle_alpha   90.00
_cell.angle_beta   90.00
_cell.angle_gamma   90.00
#
_symmetry.space_group_name_H-M   'P 1'
#
loop_
_entity.id
_entity.type
_entity.pdbx_description
1 polymer ?
#
loop_
_entity_poly.entity_id
_entity_poly.type
_entity_poly.pdbx_seq_one_letter_code
_entity_poly.pdbx_strand_id
1 'polypeptide(L)'
;MEKNQLKTVTEIFSEAWDLYKSKAVSIVLVAIISLLVSALLLVGGATAAFFALGGQPFFAGDLRELLMNPKVLGAGVLLLLSSILLASWSQAAVLTATVRQDSSIPGVLIKSWKYAFPLLWITSLYVGIITAGITLFVLPGLILALSLSFCFFSMADENRTGIDALLASRFYVRGHWWNTLFKLLLVWIPALFINLIPFPFVPQILTLFFTPFLMLYTARVYSDLKECAEESEPSLGLGWLWVLFGVFGFLLPLLTVIGSIVALGPQLPEIIKQVQTNANQALGRELFPQIQDDSRKNLDKKPGKPPLVRQLPSINGFLVWRDPIGDTHNPLLDIKEVSAKGEQDNLILAITMIRPFSDYFLSVKPGNFDSLVSFYLDTDTNRATGGTPFKQDQRRNGYDLDVQVQLVVQQGKTTSGRAEASLYQLSTNERRSIGTLDKNAVTVSGDTVTIRVPYTQLKAASGDIIRVCYQEAAQEKGRGLAKDKLVPLK
;
A
#
# COMPACT_ATOMS: atom_id res chain seq x y z
N MET A 1 59.67 14.77 -14.05
CA MET A 1 59.06 13.60 -13.39
C MET A 1 59.17 12.43 -14.33
N GLU A 2 59.63 11.26 -13.85
CA GLU A 2 59.48 10.02 -14.62
C GLU A 2 57.98 9.82 -14.92
N LYS A 3 57.64 9.37 -16.13
CA LYS A 3 56.26 9.31 -16.64
C LYS A 3 55.28 8.44 -15.82
N ASN A 4 55.74 7.78 -14.76
CA ASN A 4 54.96 6.76 -14.04
C ASN A 4 54.82 7.05 -12.52
N GLN A 5 55.21 8.24 -12.04
CA GLN A 5 55.09 8.55 -10.61
C GLN A 5 53.80 9.33 -10.33
N LEU A 6 52.90 8.73 -9.53
CA LEU A 6 51.67 9.37 -9.06
C LEU A 6 51.97 10.63 -8.25
N LYS A 7 51.21 11.70 -8.49
CA LYS A 7 51.30 12.94 -7.71
C LYS A 7 51.02 12.71 -6.23
N THR A 8 51.65 13.53 -5.39
CA THR A 8 51.43 13.49 -3.95
C THR A 8 50.05 14.05 -3.58
N VAL A 9 49.54 13.69 -2.41
CA VAL A 9 48.26 14.19 -1.89
C VAL A 9 48.24 15.73 -1.82
N THR A 10 49.35 16.33 -1.40
CA THR A 10 49.51 17.78 -1.27
C THR A 10 49.47 18.49 -2.62
N GLU A 11 50.10 17.91 -3.65
CA GLU A 11 50.06 18.43 -5.02
C GLU A 11 48.63 18.43 -5.56
N ILE A 12 47.94 17.28 -5.49
CA ILE A 12 46.54 17.16 -5.95
C ILE A 12 45.63 18.12 -5.19
N PHE A 13 45.81 18.26 -3.88
CA PHE A 13 45.02 19.19 -3.06
C PHE A 13 45.26 20.65 -3.48
N SER A 14 46.52 21.05 -3.68
CA SER A 14 46.85 22.42 -4.10
C SER A 14 46.27 22.73 -5.48
N GLU A 15 46.45 21.82 -6.45
CA GLU A 15 45.88 21.98 -7.79
C GLU A 15 44.35 22.07 -7.75
N ALA A 16 43.69 21.19 -6.97
CA ALA A 16 42.25 21.22 -6.80
C ALA A 16 41.76 22.51 -6.12
N TRP A 17 42.52 23.04 -5.15
CA TRP A 17 42.19 24.28 -4.45
C TRP A 17 42.30 25.51 -5.36
N ASP A 18 43.32 25.57 -6.22
CA ASP A 18 43.48 26.68 -7.16
C ASP A 18 42.41 26.67 -8.26
N LEU A 19 41.99 25.47 -8.69
CA LEU A 19 40.82 25.31 -9.57
C LEU A 19 39.52 25.68 -8.86
N TYR A 20 39.39 25.33 -7.59
CA TYR A 20 38.21 25.68 -6.81
C TYR A 20 38.05 27.19 -6.72
N LYS A 21 39.11 27.94 -6.39
CA LYS A 21 39.07 29.42 -6.36
C LYS A 21 38.58 30.03 -7.68
N SER A 22 39.00 29.46 -8.81
CA SER A 22 38.70 30.01 -10.14
C SER A 22 37.37 29.53 -10.73
N LYS A 23 36.90 28.32 -10.38
CA LYS A 23 35.77 27.66 -11.06
C LYS A 23 34.61 27.26 -10.15
N ALA A 24 34.75 27.34 -8.82
CA ALA A 24 33.70 26.93 -7.89
C ALA A 24 32.37 27.63 -8.18
N VAL A 25 32.39 28.94 -8.43
CA VAL A 25 31.18 29.72 -8.72
C VAL A 25 30.47 29.19 -9.97
N SER A 26 31.18 28.86 -11.04
CA SER A 26 30.57 28.32 -12.26
C SER A 26 29.94 26.95 -12.02
N ILE A 27 30.61 26.06 -11.28
CA ILE A 27 30.08 24.72 -10.95
C ILE A 27 28.84 24.85 -10.05
N VAL A 28 28.89 25.71 -9.02
CA VAL A 28 27.75 25.98 -8.13
C VAL A 28 26.59 26.58 -8.91
N LEU A 29 26.84 27.52 -9.82
CA LEU A 29 25.78 28.11 -10.64
C LEU A 29 25.11 27.06 -11.54
N VAL A 30 25.89 26.18 -12.18
CA VAL A 30 25.36 25.06 -12.97
C VAL A 30 24.51 24.13 -12.09
N ALA A 31 24.97 23.81 -10.88
CA ALA A 31 24.23 22.99 -9.93
C ALA A 31 22.90 23.65 -9.53
N ILE A 32 22.91 24.93 -9.15
CA ILE A 32 21.70 25.67 -8.77
C ILE A 32 20.72 25.79 -9.94
N ILE A 33 21.19 26.18 -11.13
CA ILE A 33 20.32 26.32 -12.31
C ILE A 33 19.70 24.97 -12.68
N SER A 34 20.48 23.89 -12.72
CA SER A 34 19.95 22.57 -13.05
C SER A 34 18.95 22.06 -12.00
N LEU A 35 19.18 22.34 -10.72
CA LEU A 35 18.25 22.03 -9.65
C LEU A 35 16.94 22.82 -9.78
N LEU A 36 17.03 24.13 -10.03
CA LEU A 36 15.86 25.00 -10.22
C LEU A 36 15.02 24.58 -11.42
N VAL A 37 15.64 24.29 -12.57
CA VAL A 37 14.94 23.80 -13.76
C VAL A 37 14.24 22.48 -13.45
N SER A 38 14.93 21.55 -12.76
CA SER A 38 14.34 20.27 -12.38
C SER A 38 13.16 20.43 -11.43
N ALA A 39 13.29 21.30 -10.42
CA ALA A 39 12.23 21.58 -9.46
C ALA A 39 11.01 22.23 -10.13
N LEU A 40 11.21 23.21 -11.01
CA LEU A 40 10.14 23.86 -11.76
C LEU A 40 9.38 22.87 -12.65
N LEU A 41 10.10 21.98 -13.36
CA LEU A 41 9.48 20.95 -14.19
C LEU A 41 8.70 19.93 -13.37
N LEU A 42 9.21 19.53 -12.20
CA LEU A 42 8.52 18.58 -11.32
C LEU A 42 7.30 19.19 -10.65
N VAL A 43 7.39 20.41 -10.13
CA VAL A 43 6.25 21.12 -9.55
C VAL A 43 5.20 21.42 -10.63
N GLY A 44 5.63 21.92 -11.79
CA GLY A 44 4.75 22.15 -12.94
C GLY A 44 4.07 20.86 -13.44
N GLY A 45 4.82 19.77 -13.56
CA GLY A 45 4.28 18.47 -13.94
C GLY A 45 3.32 17.89 -12.90
N ALA A 46 3.66 17.98 -11.61
CA ALA A 46 2.81 17.50 -10.52
C ALA A 46 1.50 18.30 -10.42
N THR A 47 1.59 19.63 -10.53
CA THR A 47 0.40 20.52 -10.55
C THR A 47 -0.48 20.25 -11.77
N ALA A 48 0.10 20.11 -12.96
CA ALA A 48 -0.65 19.76 -14.17
C ALA A 48 -1.34 18.39 -14.03
N ALA A 49 -0.63 17.38 -13.52
CA ALA A 49 -1.19 16.05 -13.26
C ALA A 49 -2.33 16.11 -12.24
N PHE A 50 -2.16 16.88 -11.17
CA PHE A 50 -3.18 17.10 -10.15
C PHE A 50 -4.48 17.69 -10.74
N PHE A 51 -4.37 18.74 -11.56
CA PHE A 51 -5.54 19.32 -12.22
C PHE A 51 -6.17 18.37 -13.25
N ALA A 52 -5.36 17.65 -14.02
CA ALA A 52 -5.85 16.70 -15.02
C ALA A 52 -6.62 15.52 -14.39
N LEU A 53 -6.31 15.17 -13.14
CA LEU A 53 -6.97 14.10 -12.40
C LEU A 53 -8.20 14.56 -11.60
N GLY A 54 -8.60 15.83 -11.73
CA GLY A 54 -9.84 16.36 -11.16
C GLY A 54 -9.69 17.11 -9.84
N GLY A 55 -8.47 17.28 -9.30
CA GLY A 55 -8.08 18.20 -8.22
C GLY A 55 -8.80 18.11 -6.87
N GLN A 56 -10.11 18.27 -6.84
CA GLN A 56 -10.96 18.36 -5.64
C GLN A 56 -11.06 17.05 -4.81
N PRO A 57 -11.26 15.85 -5.40
CA PRO A 57 -11.46 14.65 -4.59
C PRO A 57 -10.16 14.15 -3.90
N PHE A 58 -8.99 14.69 -4.24
CA PHE A 58 -7.70 14.27 -3.66
C PHE A 58 -7.52 14.68 -2.20
N PHE A 59 -8.14 15.78 -1.76
CA PHE A 59 -8.04 16.24 -0.36
C PHE A 59 -9.11 15.65 0.56
N ALA A 60 -10.21 15.16 -0.02
CA ALA A 60 -11.36 14.62 0.73
C ALA A 60 -11.51 13.10 0.64
N GLY A 61 -10.82 12.44 -0.30
CA GLY A 61 -10.91 11.00 -0.52
C GLY A 61 -10.05 10.18 0.43
N ASP A 62 -10.42 8.91 0.61
CA ASP A 62 -9.58 7.92 1.29
C ASP A 62 -8.27 7.73 0.50
N LEU A 63 -7.12 7.90 1.16
CA LEU A 63 -5.78 7.72 0.59
C LEU A 63 -5.65 6.35 -0.11
N ARG A 64 -6.35 5.33 0.39
CA ARG A 64 -6.35 3.99 -0.20
C ARG A 64 -7.02 3.95 -1.57
N GLU A 65 -8.17 4.59 -1.74
CA GLU A 65 -8.85 4.67 -3.03
C GLU A 65 -8.01 5.47 -4.03
N LEU A 66 -7.32 6.50 -3.55
CA LEU A 66 -6.43 7.33 -4.34
C LEU A 66 -5.24 6.54 -4.90
N LEU A 67 -4.54 5.79 -4.05
CA LEU A 67 -3.37 5.00 -4.43
C LEU A 67 -3.72 3.81 -5.33
N MET A 68 -4.95 3.30 -5.23
CA MET A 68 -5.45 2.21 -6.07
C MET A 68 -5.99 2.71 -7.42
N ASN A 69 -6.12 4.03 -7.63
CA ASN A 69 -6.58 4.57 -8.89
C ASN A 69 -5.47 4.45 -9.96
N PRO A 70 -5.70 3.69 -11.06
CA PRO A 70 -4.66 3.43 -12.06
C PRO A 70 -4.15 4.70 -12.75
N LYS A 71 -4.97 5.75 -12.85
CA LYS A 71 -4.54 7.04 -13.44
C LYS A 71 -3.58 7.78 -12.52
N VAL A 72 -3.83 7.77 -11.22
CA VAL A 72 -2.94 8.36 -10.21
C VAL A 72 -1.63 7.61 -10.18
N LEU A 73 -1.69 6.28 -10.17
CA LEU A 73 -0.52 5.42 -10.21
C LEU A 73 0.31 5.69 -11.48
N GLY A 74 -0.32 5.74 -12.65
CA GLY A 74 0.35 6.06 -13.91
C GLY A 74 1.03 7.43 -13.91
N ALA A 75 0.33 8.46 -13.42
CA ALA A 75 0.91 9.80 -13.28
C ALA A 75 2.07 9.84 -12.29
N GLY A 76 1.96 9.14 -11.16
CA GLY A 76 3.02 9.02 -10.16
C GLY A 76 4.27 8.33 -10.72
N VAL A 77 4.10 7.22 -11.45
CA VAL A 77 5.21 6.53 -12.13
C VAL A 77 5.87 7.43 -13.16
N LEU A 78 5.10 8.16 -13.98
CA LEU A 78 5.64 9.08 -14.96
C LEU A 78 6.43 10.24 -14.31
N LEU A 79 5.90 10.80 -13.21
CA LEU A 79 6.57 11.85 -12.44
C LEU A 79 7.88 11.34 -11.84
N LEU A 80 7.89 10.11 -11.33
CA LEU A 80 9.07 9.45 -10.78
C LEU A 80 10.13 9.20 -11.86
N LEU A 81 9.74 8.71 -13.04
CA LEU A 81 10.68 8.52 -14.15
C LEU A 81 11.25 9.87 -14.63
N SER A 82 10.41 10.91 -14.67
CA SER A 82 10.82 12.26 -15.02
C SER A 82 11.80 12.83 -13.99
N SER A 83 11.58 12.59 -12.70
CA SER A 83 12.48 13.07 -11.64
C SER A 83 13.83 12.37 -11.68
N ILE A 84 13.87 11.06 -11.94
CA ILE A 84 15.11 10.30 -12.11
C ILE A 84 15.92 10.84 -13.30
N LEU A 85 15.25 11.07 -14.44
CA LEU A 85 15.92 11.61 -15.64
C LEU A 85 16.48 13.02 -15.40
N LEU A 86 15.71 13.91 -14.78
CA LEU A 86 16.13 15.27 -14.48
C LEU A 86 17.25 15.31 -13.44
N ALA A 87 17.18 14.47 -12.40
CA ALA A 87 18.26 14.32 -11.43
C ALA A 87 19.55 13.85 -12.10
N SER A 88 19.45 12.86 -12.99
CA SER A 88 20.60 12.38 -13.77
C SER A 88 21.18 13.48 -14.67
N TRP A 89 20.33 14.24 -15.38
CA TRP A 89 20.77 15.38 -16.17
C TRP A 89 21.49 16.45 -15.33
N SER A 90 20.97 16.78 -14.15
CA SER A 90 21.61 17.74 -13.23
C SER A 90 23.00 17.28 -12.81
N GLN A 91 23.15 15.99 -12.44
CA GLN A 91 24.46 15.41 -12.10
C GLN A 91 25.41 15.41 -13.30
N ALA A 92 24.92 15.07 -14.49
CA ALA A 92 25.70 15.12 -15.73
C ALA A 92 26.17 16.55 -16.06
N ALA A 93 25.36 17.57 -15.77
CA ALA A 93 25.72 18.97 -15.97
C ALA A 93 26.86 19.39 -15.05
N VAL A 94 26.78 19.06 -13.77
CA VAL A 94 27.83 19.35 -12.78
C VAL A 94 29.12 18.64 -13.17
N LEU A 95 29.05 17.35 -13.49
CA LEU A 95 30.21 16.56 -13.90
C LEU A 95 30.88 17.11 -15.17
N THR A 96 30.08 17.49 -16.17
CA THR A 96 30.57 18.11 -17.41
C THR A 96 31.23 19.45 -17.11
N ALA A 97 30.68 20.26 -16.20
CA ALA A 97 31.29 21.52 -15.77
C ALA A 97 32.64 21.30 -15.05
N THR A 98 32.75 20.24 -14.26
CA THR A 98 33.98 19.88 -13.55
C THR A 98 35.09 19.45 -14.51
N VAL A 99 34.76 18.60 -15.50
CA VAL A 99 35.74 18.05 -16.45
C VAL A 99 36.09 19.05 -17.57
N ARG A 100 35.10 19.75 -18.13
CA ARG A 100 35.28 20.67 -19.27
C ARG A 100 35.30 22.12 -18.82
N GLN A 101 36.50 22.60 -18.48
CA GLN A 101 36.71 23.89 -17.81
C GLN A 101 36.47 25.13 -18.69
N ASP A 102 36.39 24.97 -20.02
CA ASP A 102 36.33 26.07 -21.00
C ASP A 102 34.93 26.33 -21.57
N SER A 103 33.91 25.69 -21.04
CA SER A 103 32.55 25.80 -21.58
C SER A 103 31.74 26.88 -20.86
N SER A 104 31.00 27.69 -21.63
CA SER A 104 30.00 28.61 -21.08
C SER A 104 28.89 27.85 -20.36
N ILE A 105 28.32 28.44 -19.31
CA ILE A 105 27.30 27.79 -18.46
C ILE A 105 26.11 27.25 -19.27
N PRO A 106 25.51 28.01 -20.22
CA PRO A 106 24.43 27.48 -21.06
C PRO A 106 24.90 26.33 -21.97
N GLY A 107 26.12 26.43 -22.51
CA GLY A 107 26.70 25.38 -23.34
C GLY A 107 26.89 24.07 -22.58
N VAL A 108 27.29 24.13 -21.30
CA VAL A 108 27.39 22.96 -20.42
C VAL A 108 26.01 22.32 -20.19
N LEU A 109 24.99 23.12 -19.85
CA LEU A 109 23.63 22.63 -19.57
C LEU A 109 22.97 21.96 -20.78
N ILE A 110 23.21 22.49 -21.99
CA ILE A 110 22.68 21.91 -23.23
C ILE A 110 23.45 20.63 -23.56
N LYS A 111 24.79 20.66 -23.49
CA LYS A 111 25.64 19.51 -23.83
C LYS A 111 25.45 18.34 -22.86
N SER A 112 25.12 18.62 -21.60
CA SER A 112 24.95 17.57 -20.57
C SER A 112 23.76 16.64 -20.82
N TRP A 113 22.77 17.05 -21.62
CA TRP A 113 21.66 16.18 -22.03
C TRP A 113 22.13 14.91 -22.74
N LYS A 114 23.22 14.99 -23.52
CA LYS A 114 23.84 13.82 -24.17
C LYS A 114 24.28 12.75 -23.15
N TYR A 115 24.63 13.18 -21.93
CA TYR A 115 25.16 12.30 -20.89
C TYR A 115 24.10 11.89 -19.86
N ALA A 116 22.86 12.42 -19.90
CA ALA A 116 21.83 12.09 -18.91
C ALA A 116 21.50 10.58 -18.92
N PHE A 117 21.18 10.01 -20.09
CA PHE A 117 20.89 8.58 -20.19
C PHE A 117 22.12 7.69 -19.96
N PRO A 118 23.31 7.97 -20.55
CA PRO A 118 24.52 7.24 -20.23
C PRO A 118 24.87 7.25 -18.74
N LEU A 119 24.68 8.37 -18.04
CA LEU A 119 24.93 8.47 -16.61
C LEU A 119 23.95 7.61 -15.81
N LEU A 120 22.66 7.62 -16.17
CA LEU A 120 21.66 6.74 -15.54
C LEU A 120 22.05 5.27 -15.72
N TRP A 121 22.47 4.89 -16.93
CA TRP A 121 22.88 3.52 -17.22
C TRP A 121 24.15 3.10 -16.46
N ILE A 122 25.19 3.94 -16.44
CA ILE A 122 26.42 3.68 -15.68
C ILE A 122 26.13 3.64 -14.18
N THR A 123 25.35 4.59 -13.66
CA THR A 123 24.95 4.63 -12.24
C THR A 123 24.18 3.36 -11.87
N SER A 124 23.30 2.89 -12.76
CA SER A 124 22.59 1.64 -12.57
C SER A 124 23.57 0.48 -12.42
N LEU A 125 24.41 0.23 -13.45
CA LEU A 125 25.41 -0.84 -13.40
C LEU A 125 26.34 -0.75 -12.17
N TYR A 126 26.81 0.45 -11.84
CA TYR A 126 27.65 0.73 -10.68
C TYR A 126 26.98 0.30 -9.37
N VAL A 127 25.74 0.75 -9.13
CA VAL A 127 24.97 0.39 -7.92
C VAL A 127 24.73 -1.12 -7.87
N GLY A 128 24.30 -1.73 -8.97
CA GLY A 128 24.07 -3.18 -9.03
C GLY A 128 25.33 -3.98 -8.69
N ILE A 129 26.47 -3.67 -9.32
CA ILE A 129 27.74 -4.37 -9.06
C ILE A 129 28.16 -4.22 -7.59
N ILE A 130 28.02 -3.03 -7.01
CA ILE A 130 28.38 -2.78 -5.60
C ILE A 130 27.44 -3.49 -4.66
N THR A 131 26.13 -3.45 -4.91
CA THR A 131 25.15 -4.17 -4.09
C THR A 131 25.43 -5.66 -4.11
N ALA A 132 25.66 -6.26 -5.28
CA ALA A 132 26.05 -7.67 -5.39
C ALA A 132 27.36 -7.95 -4.61
N GLY A 133 28.36 -7.07 -4.74
CA GLY A 133 29.62 -7.17 -4.01
C GLY A 133 29.42 -7.15 -2.49
N ILE A 134 28.68 -6.17 -1.97
CA ILE A 134 28.42 -6.01 -0.53
C ILE A 134 27.58 -7.18 0.02
N THR A 135 26.58 -7.65 -0.73
CA THR A 135 25.75 -8.79 -0.32
C THR A 135 26.55 -10.08 -0.20
N LEU A 136 27.51 -10.31 -1.10
CA LEU A 136 28.42 -11.44 -0.95
C LEU A 136 29.34 -11.20 0.26
N PHE A 137 30.03 -10.06 0.30
CA PHE A 137 30.90 -9.65 1.41
C PHE A 137 31.16 -8.13 1.40
N VAL A 138 31.15 -7.49 2.57
CA VAL A 138 31.36 -6.04 2.72
C VAL A 138 32.69 -5.57 2.10
N LEU A 139 33.80 -6.28 2.36
CA LEU A 139 35.13 -5.89 1.88
C LEU A 139 35.26 -5.91 0.34
N PRO A 140 34.90 -7.00 -0.37
CA PRO A 140 34.80 -7.01 -1.83
C PRO A 140 33.92 -5.90 -2.40
N GLY A 141 32.77 -5.62 -1.78
CA GLY A 141 31.90 -4.51 -2.18
C GLY A 141 32.60 -3.15 -2.14
N LEU A 142 33.35 -2.87 -1.06
CA LEU A 142 34.12 -1.63 -0.92
C LEU A 142 35.27 -1.53 -1.93
N ILE A 143 35.98 -2.65 -2.18
CA ILE A 143 37.06 -2.70 -3.18
C ILE A 143 36.51 -2.37 -4.57
N LEU A 144 35.35 -2.95 -4.93
CA LEU A 144 34.66 -2.69 -6.19
C LEU A 144 34.16 -1.25 -6.29
N ALA A 145 33.56 -0.72 -5.21
CA ALA A 145 33.08 0.66 -5.18
C ALA A 145 34.22 1.65 -5.47
N LEU A 146 35.37 1.49 -4.82
CA LEU A 146 36.54 2.34 -5.08
C LEU A 146 37.09 2.14 -6.50
N SER A 147 37.17 0.90 -6.97
CA SER A 147 37.72 0.61 -8.30
C SER A 147 36.87 1.20 -9.43
N LEU A 148 35.55 1.34 -9.20
CA LEU A 148 34.60 1.79 -10.20
C LEU A 148 34.18 3.27 -10.03
N SER A 149 34.63 3.95 -8.98
CA SER A 149 34.16 5.31 -8.63
C SER A 149 34.47 6.37 -9.70
N PHE A 150 35.48 6.14 -10.55
CA PHE A 150 35.89 7.08 -11.59
C PHE A 150 35.19 6.86 -12.95
N CYS A 151 34.26 5.92 -13.04
CA CYS A 151 33.55 5.64 -14.30
C CYS A 151 32.79 6.86 -14.82
N PHE A 152 32.27 7.71 -13.93
CA PHE A 152 31.58 8.94 -14.31
C PHE A 152 32.53 9.94 -14.98
N PHE A 153 33.75 10.13 -14.45
CA PHE A 153 34.74 11.01 -15.05
C PHE A 153 35.21 10.49 -16.41
N SER A 154 35.44 9.18 -16.55
CA SER A 154 35.74 8.54 -17.83
C SER A 154 34.63 8.77 -18.87
N MET A 155 33.36 8.74 -18.45
CA MET A 155 32.25 9.07 -19.35
C MET A 155 32.28 10.53 -19.82
N ALA A 156 32.48 11.48 -18.91
CA ALA A 156 32.45 12.90 -19.26
C ALA A 156 33.67 13.36 -20.08
N ASP A 157 34.85 12.80 -19.77
CA ASP A 157 36.13 13.13 -20.39
C ASP A 157 36.31 12.39 -21.72
N GLU A 158 36.19 11.06 -21.72
CA GLU A 158 36.49 10.20 -22.88
C GLU A 158 35.26 9.81 -23.70
N ASN A 159 34.05 10.21 -23.28
CA ASN A 159 32.79 9.78 -23.89
C ASN A 159 32.56 8.27 -23.86
N ARG A 160 33.21 7.52 -22.96
CA ARG A 160 32.91 6.10 -22.73
C ARG A 160 31.55 5.95 -22.07
N THR A 161 30.77 4.96 -22.45
CA THR A 161 29.42 4.74 -21.88
C THR A 161 29.23 3.31 -21.39
N GLY A 162 28.31 3.11 -20.45
CA GLY A 162 27.95 1.78 -19.96
C GLY A 162 29.13 1.03 -19.33
N ILE A 163 29.35 -0.21 -19.77
CA ILE A 163 30.35 -1.08 -19.17
C ILE A 163 31.79 -0.63 -19.46
N ASP A 164 32.03 0.00 -20.61
CA ASP A 164 33.38 0.42 -21.00
C ASP A 164 33.92 1.50 -20.07
N ALA A 165 33.05 2.38 -19.58
CA ALA A 165 33.41 3.40 -18.58
C ALA A 165 33.78 2.78 -17.22
N LEU A 166 33.08 1.72 -16.81
CA LEU A 166 33.36 0.98 -15.58
C LEU A 166 34.69 0.22 -15.68
N LEU A 167 34.93 -0.45 -16.81
CA LEU A 167 36.19 -1.17 -17.04
C LEU A 167 37.38 -0.22 -17.13
N ALA A 168 37.21 0.95 -17.77
CA ALA A 168 38.22 2.00 -17.79
C ALA A 168 38.57 2.48 -16.37
N SER A 169 37.58 2.80 -15.54
CA SER A 169 37.80 3.17 -14.13
C SER A 169 38.58 2.09 -13.37
N ARG A 170 38.18 0.82 -13.50
CA ARG A 170 38.85 -0.28 -12.82
C ARG A 170 40.30 -0.42 -13.27
N PHE A 171 40.56 -0.22 -14.56
CA PHE A 171 41.89 -0.26 -15.12
C PHE A 171 42.78 0.83 -14.52
N TYR A 172 42.29 2.08 -14.43
CA TYR A 172 43.06 3.19 -13.83
C TYR A 172 43.39 2.98 -12.36
N VAL A 173 42.51 2.34 -11.59
CA VAL A 173 42.74 2.09 -10.15
C VAL A 173 43.60 0.85 -9.90
N ARG A 174 43.74 -0.05 -10.88
CA ARG A 174 44.46 -1.31 -10.73
C ARG A 174 45.94 -1.04 -10.45
N GLY A 175 46.49 -1.68 -9.42
CA GLY A 175 47.87 -1.47 -8.98
C GLY A 175 48.08 -0.25 -8.08
N HIS A 176 47.11 0.66 -8.00
CA HIS A 176 47.20 1.89 -7.20
C HIS A 176 46.08 2.03 -6.15
N TRP A 177 45.35 0.94 -5.90
CA TRP A 177 44.16 0.92 -5.04
C TRP A 177 44.36 1.58 -3.67
N TRP A 178 45.44 1.23 -2.94
CA TRP A 178 45.72 1.82 -1.63
C TRP A 178 45.99 3.31 -1.70
N ASN A 179 46.78 3.76 -2.68
CA ASN A 179 47.07 5.18 -2.85
C ASN A 179 45.78 5.97 -3.16
N THR A 180 44.96 5.45 -4.07
CA THR A 180 43.65 6.01 -4.40
C THR A 180 42.73 6.07 -3.18
N LEU A 181 42.68 4.99 -2.38
CA LEU A 181 41.87 4.96 -1.16
C LEU A 181 42.26 6.08 -0.21
N PHE A 182 43.55 6.23 0.11
CA PHE A 182 44.00 7.26 1.04
C PHE A 182 43.77 8.68 0.52
N LYS A 183 43.99 8.92 -0.79
CA LYS A 183 43.68 10.20 -1.44
C LYS A 183 42.18 10.56 -1.27
N LEU A 184 41.27 9.63 -1.56
CA LEU A 184 39.83 9.90 -1.44
C LEU A 184 39.36 9.96 0.02
N LEU A 185 39.90 9.13 0.90
CA LEU A 185 39.55 9.11 2.32
C LEU A 185 39.82 10.48 2.97
N LEU A 186 40.91 11.16 2.57
CA LEU A 186 41.26 12.48 3.09
C LEU A 186 40.16 13.53 2.85
N VAL A 187 39.48 13.47 1.71
CA VAL A 187 38.39 14.42 1.38
C VAL A 187 37.02 13.94 1.83
N TRP A 188 36.81 12.62 1.94
CA TRP A 188 35.56 12.04 2.42
C TRP A 188 35.37 12.22 3.93
N ILE A 189 36.42 12.14 4.73
CA ILE A 189 36.33 12.32 6.19
C ILE A 189 35.76 13.72 6.55
N PRO A 190 36.28 14.85 6.04
CA PRO A 190 35.68 16.17 6.25
C PRO A 190 34.23 16.24 5.75
N ALA A 191 33.91 15.62 4.62
CA ALA A 191 32.53 15.57 4.11
C ALA A 191 31.58 14.90 5.11
N LEU A 192 32.02 13.81 5.76
CA LEU A 192 31.25 13.14 6.81
C LEU A 192 31.08 14.05 8.03
N PHE A 193 32.13 14.73 8.48
CA PHE A 193 32.05 15.65 9.61
C PHE A 193 31.11 16.85 9.38
N ILE A 194 31.05 17.39 8.16
CA ILE A 194 30.09 18.45 7.80
C ILE A 194 28.64 17.99 8.05
N ASN A 195 28.33 16.73 7.78
CA ASN A 195 26.99 16.16 7.97
C ASN A 195 26.65 15.85 9.44
N LEU A 196 27.63 15.84 10.35
CA LEU A 196 27.43 15.60 11.79
C LEU A 196 27.16 16.90 12.59
N ILE A 197 27.22 18.06 11.94
CA ILE A 197 26.98 19.36 12.58
C ILE A 197 25.49 19.46 12.99
N PRO A 198 25.16 19.67 14.29
CA PRO A 198 23.78 19.57 14.80
C PRO A 198 22.90 20.80 14.51
N PHE A 199 23.34 21.71 13.64
CA PHE A 199 22.59 22.91 13.29
C PHE A 199 21.69 22.65 12.06
N PRO A 200 20.41 23.06 12.08
CA PRO A 200 19.54 22.93 10.92
C PRO A 200 20.06 23.82 9.77
N PHE A 201 20.00 23.32 8.54
CA PHE A 201 20.41 24.01 7.30
C PHE A 201 21.93 24.26 7.10
N VAL A 202 22.73 24.33 8.17
CA VAL A 202 24.19 24.55 8.08
C VAL A 202 24.91 23.45 7.29
N PRO A 203 24.68 22.14 7.54
CA PRO A 203 25.28 21.07 6.75
C PRO A 203 24.97 21.18 5.26
N GLN A 204 23.75 21.58 4.89
CA GLN A 204 23.30 21.69 3.51
C GLN A 204 24.04 22.82 2.78
N ILE A 205 24.18 23.98 3.42
CA ILE A 205 24.92 25.11 2.86
C ILE A 205 26.40 24.75 2.72
N LEU A 206 27.02 24.20 3.77
CA LEU A 206 28.42 23.78 3.72
C LEU A 206 28.66 22.71 2.65
N THR A 207 27.77 21.73 2.51
CA THR A 207 27.86 20.69 1.49
C THR A 207 27.72 21.27 0.08
N LEU A 208 26.85 22.26 -0.13
CA LEU A 208 26.69 22.93 -1.42
C LEU A 208 28.01 23.57 -1.90
N PHE A 209 28.77 24.20 -1.00
CA PHE A 209 30.07 24.79 -1.34
C PHE A 209 31.22 23.78 -1.33
N PHE A 210 31.17 22.75 -0.49
CA PHE A 210 32.20 21.72 -0.40
C PHE A 210 32.14 20.73 -1.58
N THR A 211 30.95 20.45 -2.12
CA THR A 211 30.76 19.48 -3.22
C THR A 211 31.58 19.83 -4.48
N PRO A 212 31.61 21.09 -4.98
CA PRO A 212 32.49 21.46 -6.09
C PRO A 212 33.98 21.19 -5.82
N PHE A 213 34.46 21.44 -4.59
CA PHE A 213 35.83 21.13 -4.22
C PHE A 213 36.07 19.61 -4.27
N LEU A 214 35.17 18.82 -3.68
CA LEU A 214 35.25 17.36 -3.70
C LEU A 214 35.26 16.80 -5.14
N MET A 215 34.42 17.35 -6.02
CA MET A 215 34.36 16.97 -7.43
C MET A 215 35.66 17.31 -8.17
N LEU A 216 36.20 18.52 -7.99
CA LEU A 216 37.47 18.93 -8.59
C LEU A 216 38.65 18.08 -8.09
N TYR A 217 38.70 17.82 -6.78
CA TYR A 217 39.72 16.95 -6.20
C TYR A 217 39.65 15.53 -6.79
N THR A 218 38.45 14.95 -6.84
CA THR A 218 38.23 13.61 -7.41
C THR A 218 38.58 13.57 -8.89
N ALA A 219 38.24 14.62 -9.65
CA ALA A 219 38.63 14.76 -11.06
C ALA A 219 40.15 14.80 -11.24
N ARG A 220 40.89 15.43 -10.31
CA ARG A 220 42.36 15.46 -10.35
C ARG A 220 43.00 14.15 -9.98
N VAL A 221 42.46 13.42 -9.00
CA VAL A 221 42.87 12.04 -8.72
C VAL A 221 42.63 11.16 -9.95
N TYR A 222 41.49 11.31 -10.62
CA TYR A 222 41.20 10.62 -11.87
C TYR A 222 42.21 10.94 -12.97
N SER A 223 42.52 12.22 -13.22
CA SER A 223 43.50 12.61 -14.24
C SER A 223 44.89 12.04 -13.94
N ASP A 224 45.34 12.10 -12.69
CA ASP A 224 46.62 11.54 -12.23
C ASP A 224 46.71 10.02 -12.48
N LEU A 225 45.64 9.28 -12.13
CA LEU A 225 45.56 7.83 -12.40
C LEU A 225 45.52 7.51 -13.89
N LYS A 226 44.81 8.32 -14.68
CA LYS A 226 44.72 8.16 -16.14
C LYS A 226 46.07 8.42 -16.81
N GLU A 227 46.79 9.45 -16.40
CA GLU A 227 48.12 9.79 -16.93
C GLU A 227 49.17 8.71 -16.63
N CYS A 228 49.04 8.01 -15.49
CA CYS A 228 49.93 6.91 -15.12
C CYS A 228 49.54 5.56 -15.75
N ALA A 229 48.30 5.42 -16.24
CA ALA A 229 47.84 4.19 -16.84
C ALA A 229 48.40 4.05 -18.27
N GLU A 230 49.11 2.97 -18.53
CA GLU A 230 49.62 2.65 -19.88
C GLU A 230 48.47 2.54 -20.90
N GLU A 231 48.72 2.88 -22.17
CA GLU A 231 47.72 2.91 -23.27
C GLU A 231 47.08 1.54 -23.63
N SER A 232 47.26 0.51 -22.80
CA SER A 232 46.68 -0.80 -23.09
C SER A 232 45.16 -0.75 -23.01
N GLU A 233 44.49 -0.96 -24.14
CA GLU A 233 43.04 -1.05 -24.18
C GLU A 233 42.54 -2.24 -23.35
N PRO A 234 41.49 -2.04 -22.52
CA PRO A 234 40.92 -3.14 -21.75
C PRO A 234 40.35 -4.21 -22.68
N SER A 235 40.76 -5.47 -22.49
CA SER A 235 40.22 -6.59 -23.27
C SER A 235 38.72 -6.77 -23.01
N LEU A 236 37.90 -6.55 -24.05
CA LEU A 236 36.42 -6.56 -24.01
C LEU A 236 35.77 -7.89 -23.57
N GLY A 237 36.50 -9.01 -23.62
CA GLY A 237 35.93 -10.36 -23.47
C GLY A 237 35.22 -10.66 -22.14
N LEU A 238 35.50 -9.89 -21.08
CA LEU A 238 34.92 -10.11 -19.74
C LEU A 238 33.78 -9.16 -19.37
N GLY A 239 33.38 -8.24 -20.26
CA GLY A 239 32.39 -7.20 -19.96
C GLY A 239 30.99 -7.73 -19.58
N TRP A 240 30.53 -8.79 -20.23
CA TRP A 240 29.18 -9.35 -20.00
C TRP A 240 28.98 -9.91 -18.59
N LEU A 241 30.04 -10.45 -17.97
CA LEU A 241 29.97 -10.94 -16.59
C LEU A 241 29.62 -9.80 -15.61
N TRP A 242 30.18 -8.60 -15.83
CA TRP A 242 29.88 -7.43 -15.02
C TRP A 242 28.43 -6.97 -15.17
N VAL A 243 27.87 -7.07 -16.38
CA VAL A 243 26.45 -6.80 -16.60
C VAL A 243 25.59 -7.78 -15.82
N LEU A 244 25.93 -9.08 -15.82
CA LEU A 244 25.20 -10.07 -15.02
C LEU A 244 25.30 -9.80 -13.51
N PHE A 245 26.48 -9.43 -13.01
CA PHE A 245 26.64 -9.00 -11.61
C PHE A 245 25.78 -7.77 -11.30
N GLY A 246 25.74 -6.80 -12.21
CA GLY A 246 24.87 -5.63 -12.09
C GLY A 246 23.38 -6.00 -12.00
N VAL A 247 22.90 -6.84 -12.92
CA VAL A 247 21.51 -7.32 -12.92
C VAL A 247 21.18 -8.10 -11.65
N PHE A 248 22.06 -9.00 -11.22
CA PHE A 248 21.90 -9.77 -10.00
C PHE A 248 21.81 -8.86 -8.76
N GLY A 249 22.66 -7.84 -8.69
CA GLY A 249 22.65 -6.86 -7.61
C GLY A 249 21.40 -5.99 -7.55
N PHE A 250 20.71 -5.74 -8.67
CA PHE A 250 19.38 -5.10 -8.66
C PHE A 250 18.26 -6.05 -8.24
N LEU A 251 18.34 -7.30 -8.69
CA LEU A 251 17.32 -8.30 -8.42
C LEU A 251 17.26 -8.61 -6.92
N LEU A 252 18.39 -8.60 -6.22
CA LEU A 252 18.48 -8.90 -4.79
C LEU A 252 17.62 -7.98 -3.91
N PRO A 253 17.78 -6.64 -3.90
CA PRO A 253 16.91 -5.74 -3.14
C PRO A 253 15.44 -5.87 -3.53
N LEU A 254 15.14 -6.08 -4.82
CA LEU A 254 13.76 -6.27 -5.29
C LEU A 254 13.14 -7.54 -4.69
N LEU A 255 13.87 -8.65 -4.71
CA LEU A 255 13.45 -9.90 -4.08
C LEU A 255 13.31 -9.74 -2.56
N THR A 256 14.20 -8.98 -1.91
CA THR A 256 14.08 -8.67 -0.47
C THR A 256 12.83 -7.86 -0.17
N VAL A 257 12.49 -6.87 -0.99
CA VAL A 257 11.25 -6.08 -0.85
C VAL A 257 10.03 -6.97 -1.08
N ILE A 258 10.01 -7.78 -2.14
CA ILE A 258 8.91 -8.71 -2.43
C ILE A 258 8.76 -9.72 -1.28
N GLY A 259 9.86 -10.32 -0.82
CA GLY A 259 9.88 -11.25 0.30
C GLY A 259 9.39 -10.60 1.59
N SER A 260 9.77 -9.35 1.85
CA SER A 260 9.28 -8.56 2.99
C SER A 260 7.79 -8.28 2.88
N ILE A 261 7.28 -7.91 1.70
CA ILE A 261 5.85 -7.69 1.45
C ILE A 261 5.07 -9.01 1.63
N VAL A 262 5.59 -10.14 1.17
CA VAL A 262 4.93 -11.44 1.32
C VAL A 262 4.94 -11.91 2.78
N ALA A 263 6.08 -11.76 3.48
CA ALA A 263 6.23 -12.19 4.87
C ALA A 263 5.48 -11.28 5.85
N LEU A 264 5.56 -9.96 5.66
CA LEU A 264 4.95 -8.97 6.55
C LEU A 264 3.58 -8.51 6.08
N GLY A 265 3.19 -8.75 4.83
CA GLY A 265 1.91 -8.32 4.27
C GLY A 265 0.69 -8.71 5.12
N PRO A 266 0.60 -9.97 5.60
CA PRO A 266 -0.48 -10.37 6.51
C PRO A 266 -0.46 -9.63 7.86
N GLN A 267 0.72 -9.21 8.32
CA GLN A 267 0.92 -8.52 9.60
C GLN A 267 0.89 -6.98 9.47
N LEU A 268 0.96 -6.45 8.24
CA LEU A 268 1.02 -5.02 7.96
C LEU A 268 -0.13 -4.24 8.61
N PRO A 269 -1.39 -4.72 8.61
CA PRO A 269 -2.48 -4.04 9.30
C PRO A 269 -2.23 -3.88 10.80
N GLU A 270 -1.64 -4.89 11.45
CA GLU A 270 -1.35 -4.86 12.88
C GLU A 270 -0.16 -3.95 13.20
N ILE A 271 0.89 -3.99 12.38
CA ILE A 271 2.05 -3.08 12.50
C ILE A 271 1.59 -1.63 12.32
N ILE A 272 0.74 -1.36 11.33
CA ILE A 272 0.19 -0.01 11.10
C ILE A 272 -0.61 0.46 12.32
N LYS A 273 -1.49 -0.40 12.88
CA LYS A 273 -2.21 -0.09 14.12
C LYS A 273 -1.26 0.21 15.28
N GLN A 274 -0.21 -0.59 15.45
CA GLN A 274 0.76 -0.42 16.52
C GLN A 274 1.56 0.89 16.37
N VAL A 275 2.00 1.21 15.14
CA VAL A 275 2.70 2.47 14.83
C VAL A 275 1.78 3.68 15.06
N GLN A 276 0.52 3.61 14.64
CA GLN A 276 -0.46 4.68 14.92
C GLN A 276 -0.66 4.88 16.42
N THR A 277 -0.77 3.79 17.19
CA THR A 277 -0.96 3.84 18.64
C THR A 277 0.26 4.47 19.33
N ASN A 278 1.48 4.04 18.96
CA ASN A 278 2.72 4.58 19.51
C ASN A 278 2.93 6.06 19.13
N ALA A 279 2.62 6.44 17.89
CA ALA A 279 2.73 7.82 17.42
C ALA A 279 1.77 8.75 18.17
N ASN A 280 0.51 8.34 18.34
CA ASN A 280 -0.48 9.10 19.11
C ASN A 280 -0.06 9.24 20.58
N GLN A 281 0.51 8.18 21.19
CA GLN A 281 1.03 8.22 22.55
C GLN A 281 2.23 9.15 22.70
N ALA A 282 3.20 9.10 21.77
CA ALA A 282 4.41 9.92 21.82
C ALA A 282 4.14 11.42 21.60
N LEU A 283 3.17 11.75 20.75
CA LEU A 283 2.86 13.13 20.37
C LEU A 283 1.79 13.78 21.26
N GLY A 284 1.17 13.02 22.17
CA GLY A 284 0.11 13.51 23.08
C GLY A 284 -1.10 14.10 22.33
N ARG A 285 -1.26 13.76 21.04
CA ARG A 285 -2.31 14.23 20.14
C ARG A 285 -2.71 13.08 19.22
N GLU A 286 -4.01 12.93 18.97
CA GLU A 286 -4.55 11.99 17.99
C GLU A 286 -4.30 12.51 16.56
N LEU A 287 -3.07 12.35 16.05
CA LEU A 287 -2.71 12.72 14.68
C LEU A 287 -3.34 11.79 13.65
N PHE A 288 -3.49 10.52 14.02
CA PHE A 288 -4.25 9.54 13.27
C PHE A 288 -5.50 9.26 14.10
N PRO A 289 -6.65 9.90 13.82
CA PRO A 289 -7.89 9.47 14.42
C PRO A 289 -8.02 7.99 14.09
N GLN A 290 -7.97 7.14 15.11
CA GLN A 290 -8.37 5.75 14.91
C GLN A 290 -9.76 5.84 14.27
N ILE A 291 -10.03 5.00 13.27
CA ILE A 291 -11.41 4.71 12.91
C ILE A 291 -12.01 4.17 14.19
N GLN A 292 -12.62 5.07 14.95
CA GLN A 292 -13.34 4.76 16.16
C GLN A 292 -14.53 4.00 15.61
N ASP A 293 -14.41 2.68 15.57
CA ASP A 293 -15.57 1.80 15.59
C ASP A 293 -16.39 2.35 16.76
N ASP A 294 -17.52 2.97 16.45
CA ASP A 294 -18.14 4.14 17.12
C ASP A 294 -18.66 3.79 18.54
N SER A 295 -17.77 3.30 19.38
CA SER A 295 -17.94 2.77 20.72
C SER A 295 -18.04 3.89 21.76
N ARG A 296 -17.93 5.16 21.31
CA ARG A 296 -18.31 6.35 22.06
C ARG A 296 -19.81 6.69 21.99
N LYS A 297 -20.66 5.78 21.53
CA LYS A 297 -22.10 5.75 21.89
C LYS A 297 -22.39 5.02 23.22
N ASN A 298 -21.39 4.80 24.07
CA ASN A 298 -21.56 4.41 25.48
C ASN A 298 -21.67 5.61 26.44
N LEU A 299 -22.31 6.70 26.01
CA LEU A 299 -22.95 7.64 26.94
C LEU A 299 -24.34 7.09 27.25
N ASP A 300 -24.48 6.45 28.41
CA ASP A 300 -25.74 6.15 29.11
C ASP A 300 -26.92 5.58 28.28
N LYS A 301 -26.66 4.71 27.30
CA LYS A 301 -27.74 3.84 26.81
C LYS A 301 -28.04 2.78 27.86
N LYS A 302 -29.09 3.06 28.66
CA LYS A 302 -29.84 2.05 29.43
C LYS A 302 -29.92 0.75 28.61
N PRO A 303 -29.69 -0.43 29.20
CA PRO A 303 -29.81 -1.69 28.48
C PRO A 303 -31.15 -1.72 27.73
N GLY A 304 -31.07 -1.74 26.40
CA GLY A 304 -32.25 -1.86 25.54
C GLY A 304 -33.04 -3.06 26.00
N LYS A 305 -34.34 -2.88 26.24
CA LYS A 305 -35.20 -3.98 26.66
C LYS A 305 -35.20 -5.02 25.53
N PRO A 306 -34.96 -6.31 25.81
CA PRO A 306 -35.04 -7.34 24.79
C PRO A 306 -36.44 -7.31 24.12
N PRO A 307 -36.54 -7.69 22.84
CA PRO A 307 -37.79 -7.67 22.09
C PRO A 307 -38.92 -8.31 22.89
N LEU A 308 -40.01 -7.54 23.04
CA LEU A 308 -41.10 -7.88 23.95
C LEU A 308 -42.11 -8.73 23.17
N VAL A 309 -42.05 -10.04 23.38
CA VAL A 309 -43.00 -10.96 22.75
C VAL A 309 -44.39 -10.73 23.34
N ARG A 310 -45.35 -10.34 22.48
CA ARG A 310 -46.79 -10.43 22.79
C ARG A 310 -47.43 -11.39 21.81
N GLN A 311 -48.11 -12.41 22.31
CA GLN A 311 -49.12 -13.12 21.51
C GLN A 311 -50.28 -12.15 21.34
N LEU A 312 -50.49 -11.65 20.13
CA LEU A 312 -51.70 -10.88 19.82
C LEU A 312 -52.86 -11.88 19.65
N PRO A 313 -53.95 -11.76 20.42
CA PRO A 313 -55.09 -12.69 20.34
C PRO A 313 -55.89 -12.68 19.03
N SER A 314 -55.43 -12.04 17.94
CA SER A 314 -56.31 -11.64 16.84
C SER A 314 -55.85 -11.96 15.41
N ILE A 315 -54.88 -12.84 15.20
CA ILE A 315 -54.65 -13.45 13.87
C ILE A 315 -54.34 -14.93 14.06
N ASN A 316 -55.24 -15.81 13.61
CA ASN A 316 -55.19 -17.26 13.82
C ASN A 316 -53.81 -17.87 13.48
N GLY A 317 -53.01 -18.17 14.51
CA GLY A 317 -51.82 -19.03 14.42
C GLY A 317 -50.47 -18.35 14.20
N PHE A 318 -50.38 -17.02 14.07
CA PHE A 318 -49.08 -16.35 13.95
C PHE A 318 -48.42 -16.11 15.31
N LEU A 319 -47.15 -16.49 15.41
CA LEU A 319 -46.28 -16.09 16.50
C LEU A 319 -45.51 -14.85 16.07
N VAL A 320 -45.56 -13.80 16.89
CA VAL A 320 -45.05 -12.47 16.55
C VAL A 320 -44.00 -12.02 17.56
N TRP A 321 -42.86 -11.57 17.05
CA TRP A 321 -41.82 -10.86 17.78
C TRP A 321 -41.81 -9.40 17.34
N ARG A 322 -41.82 -8.48 18.31
CA ARG A 322 -41.70 -7.04 18.03
C ARG A 322 -40.33 -6.58 18.44
N ASP A 323 -39.63 -5.98 17.50
CA ASP A 323 -38.27 -5.51 17.70
C ASP A 323 -38.25 -4.01 18.10
N PRO A 324 -37.33 -3.57 18.98
CA PRO A 324 -37.24 -2.17 19.37
C PRO A 324 -36.78 -1.27 18.22
N ILE A 325 -37.66 -0.37 17.78
CA ILE A 325 -37.35 0.66 16.78
C ILE A 325 -36.09 1.47 17.14
N GLY A 326 -35.17 1.59 16.20
CA GLY A 326 -33.99 2.45 16.24
C GLY A 326 -32.76 1.83 16.89
N ASP A 327 -32.68 0.50 16.95
CA ASP A 327 -31.57 -0.23 17.56
C ASP A 327 -30.59 -0.87 16.55
N THR A 328 -30.90 -0.78 15.26
CA THR A 328 -30.02 -1.18 14.15
C THR A 328 -29.04 -0.09 13.75
N HIS A 329 -27.87 -0.48 13.23
CA HIS A 329 -26.89 0.49 12.72
C HIS A 329 -27.31 1.10 11.38
N ASN A 330 -28.11 0.37 10.60
CA ASN A 330 -28.65 0.82 9.33
C ASN A 330 -30.15 1.08 9.51
N PRO A 331 -30.60 2.34 9.60
CA PRO A 331 -32.00 2.66 9.86
C PRO A 331 -32.94 2.28 8.70
N LEU A 332 -32.41 1.91 7.52
CA LEU A 332 -33.18 1.36 6.41
C LEU A 332 -33.44 -0.14 6.57
N LEU A 333 -32.70 -0.81 7.46
CA LEU A 333 -32.81 -2.23 7.78
C LEU A 333 -33.38 -2.46 9.19
N ASP A 334 -34.06 -1.46 9.74
CA ASP A 334 -34.68 -1.54 11.07
C ASP A 334 -35.94 -2.40 11.02
N ILE A 335 -35.92 -3.53 11.72
CA ILE A 335 -37.03 -4.48 11.74
C ILE A 335 -38.09 -3.98 12.73
N LYS A 336 -39.35 -4.02 12.33
CA LYS A 336 -40.49 -3.68 13.19
C LYS A 336 -41.07 -4.93 13.84
N GLU A 337 -41.24 -5.96 13.03
CA GLU A 337 -41.92 -7.18 13.41
C GLU A 337 -41.37 -8.38 12.64
N VAL A 338 -41.20 -9.50 13.35
CA VAL A 338 -40.95 -10.81 12.75
C VAL A 338 -42.10 -11.71 13.15
N SER A 339 -42.57 -12.56 12.24
CA SER A 339 -43.59 -13.55 12.55
C SER A 339 -43.35 -14.91 11.90
N ALA A 340 -43.88 -15.95 12.53
CA ALA A 340 -43.80 -17.32 12.05
C ALA A 340 -45.15 -18.05 12.20
N LYS A 341 -45.53 -18.83 11.19
CA LYS A 341 -46.73 -19.68 11.20
C LYS A 341 -46.52 -20.92 10.32
N GLY A 342 -46.97 -22.08 10.78
CA GLY A 342 -47.15 -23.24 9.92
C GLY A 342 -48.49 -23.20 9.19
N GLU A 343 -48.48 -23.31 7.87
CA GLU A 343 -49.68 -23.34 7.03
C GLU A 343 -49.40 -24.01 5.68
N GLN A 344 -50.30 -24.90 5.23
CA GLN A 344 -50.28 -25.48 3.88
C GLN A 344 -48.93 -26.12 3.52
N ASP A 345 -48.44 -27.03 4.38
CA ASP A 345 -47.15 -27.73 4.19
C ASP A 345 -45.91 -26.81 4.14
N ASN A 346 -46.05 -25.57 4.61
CA ASN A 346 -44.97 -24.58 4.64
C ASN A 346 -44.85 -23.92 6.02
N LEU A 347 -43.61 -23.62 6.41
CA LEU A 347 -43.31 -22.69 7.49
C LEU A 347 -43.19 -21.31 6.86
N ILE A 348 -44.16 -20.44 7.17
CA ILE A 348 -44.20 -19.06 6.70
C ILE A 348 -43.46 -18.20 7.72
N LEU A 349 -42.39 -17.54 7.27
CA LEU A 349 -41.63 -16.56 8.03
C LEU A 349 -41.84 -15.20 7.39
N ALA A 350 -42.27 -14.20 8.15
CA ALA A 350 -42.46 -12.84 7.65
C ALA A 350 -41.64 -11.84 8.45
N ILE A 351 -41.00 -10.91 7.75
CA ILE A 351 -40.19 -9.83 8.31
C ILE A 351 -40.79 -8.53 7.81
N THR A 352 -41.28 -7.70 8.73
CA THR A 352 -41.82 -6.38 8.43
C THR A 352 -40.85 -5.33 8.93
N MET A 353 -40.41 -4.48 8.02
CA MET A 353 -39.49 -3.37 8.26
C MET A 353 -40.25 -2.13 8.73
N ILE A 354 -39.53 -1.16 9.31
CA ILE A 354 -40.11 0.15 9.60
C ILE A 354 -40.28 0.98 8.32
N ARG A 355 -39.37 0.79 7.35
CA ARG A 355 -39.36 1.51 6.07
C ARG A 355 -39.56 0.54 4.90
N PRO A 356 -40.16 0.99 3.78
CA PRO A 356 -40.28 0.16 2.58
C PRO A 356 -38.91 -0.28 2.05
N PHE A 357 -38.82 -1.50 1.51
CA PHE A 357 -37.56 -2.00 0.94
C PHE A 357 -37.07 -1.19 -0.27
N SER A 358 -37.96 -0.45 -0.93
CA SER A 358 -37.58 0.48 -2.00
C SER A 358 -36.58 1.53 -1.54
N ASP A 359 -36.70 2.03 -0.30
CA ASP A 359 -35.81 3.05 0.25
C ASP A 359 -34.39 2.49 0.39
N TYR A 360 -34.28 1.25 0.87
CA TYR A 360 -33.02 0.53 0.95
C TYR A 360 -32.41 0.32 -0.46
N PHE A 361 -33.18 -0.21 -1.42
CA PHE A 361 -32.67 -0.50 -2.76
C PHE A 361 -32.27 0.73 -3.57
N LEU A 362 -32.82 1.91 -3.26
CA LEU A 362 -32.40 3.18 -3.86
C LEU A 362 -31.05 3.68 -3.30
N SER A 363 -30.72 3.31 -2.08
CA SER A 363 -29.51 3.79 -1.38
C SER A 363 -28.26 2.94 -1.64
N VAL A 364 -28.43 1.70 -2.08
CA VAL A 364 -27.36 0.69 -2.18
C VAL A 364 -26.87 0.54 -3.62
N LYS A 365 -25.56 0.42 -3.81
CA LYS A 365 -24.96 0.26 -5.14
C LYS A 365 -25.34 -1.11 -5.75
N PRO A 366 -25.61 -1.18 -7.06
CA PRO A 366 -25.88 -2.45 -7.74
C PRO A 366 -24.74 -3.46 -7.55
N GLY A 367 -25.07 -4.71 -7.24
CA GLY A 367 -24.10 -5.78 -6.96
C GLY A 367 -23.71 -5.94 -5.49
N ASN A 368 -24.12 -5.01 -4.61
CA ASN A 368 -24.01 -5.22 -3.17
C ASN A 368 -25.18 -6.06 -2.64
N PHE A 369 -24.92 -6.76 -1.54
CA PHE A 369 -25.92 -7.47 -0.78
C PHE A 369 -25.73 -7.20 0.72
N ASP A 370 -26.82 -7.09 1.47
CA ASP A 370 -26.79 -7.07 2.93
C ASP A 370 -27.59 -8.25 3.47
N SER A 371 -27.06 -8.88 4.53
CA SER A 371 -27.85 -9.83 5.30
C SER A 371 -28.92 -9.06 6.08
N LEU A 372 -30.15 -9.56 6.09
CA LEU A 372 -31.27 -8.95 6.82
C LEU A 372 -31.46 -9.65 8.16
N VAL A 373 -31.73 -10.96 8.12
CA VAL A 373 -32.01 -11.77 9.30
C VAL A 373 -31.58 -13.22 9.08
N SER A 374 -31.22 -13.91 10.14
CA SER A 374 -31.05 -15.37 10.18
C SER A 374 -32.10 -15.97 11.11
N PHE A 375 -32.89 -16.91 10.60
CA PHE A 375 -33.81 -17.71 11.42
C PHE A 375 -33.15 -19.04 11.77
N TYR A 376 -33.10 -19.36 13.04
CA TYR A 376 -32.59 -20.62 13.53
C TYR A 376 -33.76 -21.55 13.86
N LEU A 377 -33.76 -22.75 13.27
CA LEU A 377 -34.83 -23.73 13.38
C LEU A 377 -34.31 -25.01 14.03
N ASP A 378 -34.99 -25.43 15.09
CA ASP A 378 -34.76 -26.67 15.82
C ASP A 378 -35.99 -27.57 15.57
N THR A 379 -35.75 -28.65 14.83
CA THR A 379 -36.76 -29.54 14.26
C THR A 379 -37.04 -30.75 15.14
N ASP A 380 -36.07 -31.16 15.98
CA ASP A 380 -36.25 -32.26 16.94
C ASP A 380 -36.85 -31.77 18.27
N THR A 381 -36.87 -30.45 18.50
CA THR A 381 -37.33 -29.76 19.72
C THR A 381 -36.61 -30.19 21.00
N ASN A 382 -35.51 -30.91 20.89
CA ASN A 382 -34.81 -31.49 22.02
C ASN A 382 -34.07 -30.38 22.78
N ARG A 383 -34.50 -30.11 24.02
CA ARG A 383 -33.88 -29.07 24.86
C ARG A 383 -32.43 -29.37 25.26
N ALA A 384 -31.98 -30.62 25.19
CA ALA A 384 -30.62 -31.00 25.52
C ALA A 384 -29.64 -30.64 24.38
N THR A 385 -30.12 -30.62 23.15
CA THR A 385 -29.35 -30.22 21.96
C THR A 385 -29.56 -28.75 21.66
N GLY A 386 -30.81 -28.26 21.69
CA GLY A 386 -31.27 -26.93 21.27
C GLY A 386 -31.26 -25.81 22.30
N GLY A 387 -30.57 -24.70 21.97
CA GLY A 387 -30.85 -23.38 22.56
C GLY A 387 -29.89 -22.88 23.64
N THR A 388 -28.73 -23.51 23.85
CA THR A 388 -27.72 -22.93 24.73
C THR A 388 -26.95 -21.79 24.00
N PRO A 389 -26.75 -20.63 24.64
CA PRO A 389 -25.90 -19.59 24.06
C PRO A 389 -24.43 -20.02 24.11
N PHE A 390 -23.67 -19.87 23.00
CA PHE A 390 -22.21 -20.06 23.05
C PHE A 390 -21.60 -19.10 24.06
N LYS A 391 -20.67 -19.60 24.90
CA LYS A 391 -19.99 -18.78 25.91
C LYS A 391 -18.97 -17.79 25.35
N GLN A 392 -18.61 -17.85 24.06
CA GLN A 392 -17.54 -17.00 23.54
C GLN A 392 -17.71 -16.44 22.12
N ASP A 393 -18.54 -17.01 21.25
CA ASP A 393 -18.80 -16.44 19.91
C ASP A 393 -20.28 -16.56 19.55
N GLN A 394 -21.07 -15.58 20.02
CA GLN A 394 -22.37 -15.02 19.55
C GLN A 394 -23.36 -15.80 18.64
N ARG A 395 -23.20 -17.10 18.46
CA ARG A 395 -24.13 -18.01 17.79
C ARG A 395 -24.76 -18.90 18.87
N ARG A 396 -25.98 -19.37 18.66
CA ARG A 396 -26.56 -20.41 19.52
C ARG A 396 -26.22 -21.77 18.95
N ASN A 397 -25.85 -22.73 19.80
CA ASN A 397 -25.77 -24.13 19.38
C ASN A 397 -27.16 -24.78 19.50
N GLY A 398 -27.30 -25.90 18.79
CA GLY A 398 -28.45 -26.77 18.96
C GLY A 398 -29.63 -26.57 18.02
N TYR A 399 -29.50 -25.64 17.09
CA TYR A 399 -30.43 -25.57 15.97
C TYR A 399 -29.94 -26.50 14.86
N ASP A 400 -30.87 -27.11 14.14
CA ASP A 400 -30.58 -28.02 13.04
C ASP A 400 -30.36 -27.25 11.73
N LEU A 401 -31.06 -26.12 11.59
CA LEU A 401 -31.11 -25.34 10.36
C LEU A 401 -31.00 -23.83 10.63
N ASP A 402 -30.45 -23.12 9.64
CA ASP A 402 -30.42 -21.66 9.57
C ASP A 402 -30.94 -21.21 8.20
N VAL A 403 -31.98 -20.38 8.22
CA VAL A 403 -32.54 -19.71 7.04
C VAL A 403 -32.04 -18.28 7.05
N GLN A 404 -31.03 -18.00 6.22
CA GLN A 404 -30.45 -16.67 6.10
C GLN A 404 -31.11 -15.90 4.96
N VAL A 405 -31.62 -14.72 5.28
CA VAL A 405 -32.28 -13.82 4.33
C VAL A 405 -31.33 -12.69 3.97
N GLN A 406 -31.12 -12.49 2.68
CA GLN A 406 -30.25 -11.43 2.14
C GLN A 406 -31.02 -10.57 1.16
N LEU A 407 -30.73 -9.28 1.14
CA LEU A 407 -31.26 -8.33 0.18
C LEU A 407 -30.23 -8.14 -0.93
N VAL A 408 -30.63 -8.38 -2.17
CA VAL A 408 -29.75 -8.35 -3.35
C VAL A 408 -30.22 -7.26 -4.31
N VAL A 409 -29.33 -6.31 -4.63
CA VAL A 409 -29.61 -5.25 -5.61
C VAL A 409 -29.27 -5.75 -7.01
N GLN A 410 -30.27 -5.87 -7.89
CA GLN A 410 -30.04 -6.34 -9.25
C GLN A 410 -29.31 -5.28 -10.09
N GLN A 411 -28.37 -5.73 -10.92
CA GLN A 411 -27.74 -4.87 -11.93
C GLN A 411 -28.73 -4.66 -13.09
N GLY A 412 -29.35 -3.48 -13.13
CA GLY A 412 -30.31 -3.09 -14.17
C GLY A 412 -30.54 -1.58 -14.20
N LYS A 413 -31.24 -1.10 -15.24
CA LYS A 413 -31.60 0.33 -15.40
C LYS A 413 -32.57 0.85 -14.33
N THR A 414 -33.27 -0.05 -13.66
CA THR A 414 -34.16 0.25 -12.53
C THR A 414 -33.54 -0.28 -11.26
N THR A 415 -33.49 0.52 -10.19
CA THR A 415 -33.09 0.13 -8.83
C THR A 415 -34.15 -0.79 -8.23
N SER A 416 -34.27 -2.00 -8.79
CA SER A 416 -35.09 -3.07 -8.26
C SER A 416 -34.18 -4.04 -7.52
N GLY A 417 -34.49 -4.29 -6.26
CA GLY A 417 -33.86 -5.37 -5.51
C GLY A 417 -34.81 -6.54 -5.31
N ARG A 418 -34.25 -7.64 -4.83
CA ARG A 418 -35.01 -8.81 -4.38
C ARG A 418 -34.46 -9.31 -3.06
N ALA A 419 -35.26 -10.08 -2.33
CA ALA A 419 -34.77 -10.85 -1.21
C ALA A 419 -34.47 -12.29 -1.67
N GLU A 420 -33.40 -12.87 -1.15
CA GLU A 420 -33.03 -14.27 -1.34
C GLU A 420 -32.91 -14.94 0.02
N ALA A 421 -33.37 -16.18 0.13
CA ALA A 421 -33.26 -16.97 1.35
C ALA A 421 -32.42 -18.22 1.09
N SER A 422 -31.35 -18.39 1.85
CA SER A 422 -30.45 -19.53 1.78
C SER A 422 -30.58 -20.40 3.01
N LEU A 423 -30.63 -21.72 2.79
CA LEU A 423 -30.77 -22.72 3.84
C LEU A 423 -29.40 -23.32 4.16
N TYR A 424 -29.08 -23.39 5.45
CA TYR A 424 -27.87 -23.99 5.96
C TYR A 424 -28.21 -25.06 6.98
N GLN A 425 -27.50 -26.19 6.93
CA GLN A 425 -27.48 -27.18 7.98
C GLN A 425 -26.49 -26.73 9.04
N LEU A 426 -26.91 -26.76 10.30
CA LEU A 426 -26.07 -26.49 11.44
C LEU A 426 -25.67 -27.80 12.11
N SER A 427 -24.38 -27.91 12.42
CA SER A 427 -23.82 -28.95 13.28
C SER A 427 -22.99 -28.27 14.36
N THR A 428 -22.52 -29.04 15.36
CA THR A 428 -21.76 -28.50 16.50
C THR A 428 -20.61 -27.58 16.10
N ASN A 429 -19.94 -27.87 14.97
CA ASN A 429 -18.75 -27.14 14.53
C ASN A 429 -18.81 -26.63 13.08
N GLU A 430 -19.85 -26.95 12.31
CA GLU A 430 -19.90 -26.63 10.88
C GLU A 430 -21.28 -26.11 10.45
N ARG A 431 -21.27 -25.07 9.60
CA ARG A 431 -22.45 -24.53 8.91
C ARG A 431 -22.31 -24.89 7.42
N ARG A 432 -23.11 -25.84 6.96
CA ARG A 432 -23.06 -26.35 5.58
C ARG A 432 -24.24 -25.80 4.79
N SER A 433 -24.00 -25.19 3.62
CA SER A 433 -25.09 -24.75 2.76
C SER A 433 -25.83 -25.96 2.19
N ILE A 434 -27.16 -25.96 2.31
CA ILE A 434 -28.06 -26.96 1.69
C ILE A 434 -28.55 -26.44 0.33
N GLY A 435 -28.60 -25.11 0.15
CA GLY A 435 -28.97 -24.46 -1.11
C GLY A 435 -29.72 -23.16 -0.88
N THR A 436 -30.24 -22.58 -1.96
CA THR A 436 -31.11 -21.40 -1.93
C THR A 436 -32.55 -21.83 -2.15
N LEU A 437 -33.49 -21.22 -1.43
CA LEU A 437 -34.93 -21.46 -1.64
C LEU A 437 -35.34 -21.02 -3.05
N ASP A 438 -36.42 -21.61 -3.55
CA ASP A 438 -37.00 -21.21 -4.84
C ASP A 438 -37.31 -19.70 -4.83
N LYS A 439 -37.15 -19.02 -5.97
CA LYS A 439 -37.45 -17.59 -6.09
C LYS A 439 -38.90 -17.27 -5.72
N ASN A 440 -39.83 -18.20 -5.97
CA ASN A 440 -41.24 -18.05 -5.61
C ASN A 440 -41.50 -18.28 -4.12
N ALA A 441 -40.53 -18.83 -3.39
CA ALA A 441 -40.61 -19.00 -1.94
C ALA A 441 -40.33 -17.71 -1.17
N VAL A 442 -39.73 -16.70 -1.81
CA VAL A 442 -39.42 -15.41 -1.19
C VAL A 442 -40.12 -14.27 -1.93
N THR A 443 -41.05 -13.61 -1.27
CA THR A 443 -41.81 -12.49 -1.86
C THR A 443 -41.59 -11.22 -1.05
N VAL A 444 -41.25 -10.13 -1.76
CA VAL A 444 -41.13 -8.79 -1.18
C VAL A 444 -42.37 -7.98 -1.55
N SER A 445 -43.10 -7.48 -0.56
CA SER A 445 -44.29 -6.66 -0.75
C SER A 445 -44.24 -5.45 0.17
N GLY A 446 -43.88 -4.29 -0.38
CA GLY A 446 -43.77 -3.03 0.36
C GLY A 446 -42.65 -3.06 1.39
N ASP A 447 -43.01 -3.12 2.67
CA ASP A 447 -42.13 -3.20 3.83
C ASP A 447 -41.96 -4.63 4.36
N THR A 448 -42.58 -5.62 3.71
CA THR A 448 -42.64 -6.99 4.24
C THR A 448 -41.98 -8.00 3.29
N VAL A 449 -41.04 -8.80 3.81
CA VAL A 449 -40.48 -9.99 3.17
C VAL A 449 -41.17 -11.22 3.74
N THR A 450 -41.75 -12.05 2.89
CA THR A 450 -42.33 -13.35 3.28
C THR A 450 -41.53 -14.48 2.67
N ILE A 451 -41.17 -15.46 3.49
CA ILE A 451 -40.40 -16.65 3.11
C ILE A 451 -41.26 -17.88 3.42
N ARG A 452 -41.37 -18.78 2.45
CA ARG A 452 -42.09 -20.06 2.58
C ARG A 452 -41.08 -21.19 2.57
N VAL A 453 -40.92 -21.87 3.70
CA VAL A 453 -39.99 -23.00 3.81
C VAL A 453 -40.79 -24.30 3.80
N PRO A 454 -40.69 -25.13 2.74
CA PRO A 454 -41.45 -26.38 2.67
C PRO A 454 -41.09 -27.34 3.81
N TYR A 455 -42.07 -28.01 4.40
CA TYR A 455 -41.85 -28.97 5.48
C TYR A 455 -40.88 -30.10 5.08
N THR A 456 -40.89 -30.50 3.81
CA THR A 456 -39.95 -31.49 3.26
C THR A 456 -38.49 -31.07 3.38
N GLN A 457 -38.18 -29.77 3.26
CA GLN A 457 -36.81 -29.25 3.46
C GLN A 457 -36.43 -29.17 4.94
N LEU A 458 -37.44 -29.03 5.81
CA LEU A 458 -37.27 -29.06 7.27
C LEU A 458 -37.23 -30.48 7.85
N LYS A 459 -37.48 -31.50 7.02
CA LYS A 459 -37.70 -32.89 7.47
C LYS A 459 -38.80 -33.00 8.54
N ALA A 460 -39.83 -32.17 8.42
CA ALA A 460 -40.99 -32.12 9.30
C ALA A 460 -42.27 -32.50 8.55
N ALA A 461 -43.35 -32.74 9.28
CA ALA A 461 -44.69 -33.03 8.78
C ALA A 461 -45.74 -32.10 9.41
N SER A 462 -46.92 -32.00 8.79
CA SER A 462 -48.07 -31.36 9.43
C SER A 462 -48.39 -32.07 10.76
N GLY A 463 -48.63 -31.28 11.81
CA GLY A 463 -48.77 -31.75 13.19
C GLY A 463 -47.52 -31.61 14.04
N ASP A 464 -46.33 -31.49 13.43
CA ASP A 464 -45.08 -31.28 14.17
C ASP A 464 -45.01 -29.87 14.81
N ILE A 465 -44.05 -29.68 15.70
CA ILE A 465 -43.75 -28.40 16.32
C ILE A 465 -42.30 -28.08 16.04
N ILE A 466 -42.01 -26.90 15.49
CA ILE A 466 -40.64 -26.43 15.28
C ILE A 466 -40.33 -25.32 16.27
N ARG A 467 -39.14 -25.35 16.87
CA ARG A 467 -38.64 -24.23 17.65
C ARG A 467 -37.94 -23.23 16.73
N VAL A 468 -38.38 -21.98 16.78
CA VAL A 468 -37.87 -20.88 15.95
C VAL A 468 -37.33 -19.76 16.84
N CYS A 469 -36.15 -19.26 16.49
CA CYS A 469 -35.67 -17.94 16.91
C CYS A 469 -35.09 -17.21 15.69
N TYR A 470 -34.80 -15.92 15.84
CA TYR A 470 -34.12 -15.16 14.79
C TYR A 470 -33.05 -14.25 15.37
N GLN A 471 -32.14 -13.83 14.50
CA GLN A 471 -31.09 -12.86 14.77
C GLN A 471 -31.01 -11.86 13.64
N GLU A 472 -31.08 -10.58 14.00
CA GLU A 472 -30.95 -9.47 13.06
C GLU A 472 -29.48 -9.26 12.68
N ALA A 473 -29.21 -9.06 11.40
CA ALA A 473 -27.84 -8.86 10.93
C ALA A 473 -27.32 -7.43 11.19
N ALA A 474 -28.24 -6.45 11.23
CA ALA A 474 -27.91 -5.02 11.40
C ALA A 474 -27.81 -4.57 12.87
N GLN A 475 -28.04 -5.48 13.82
CA GLN A 475 -28.03 -5.17 15.25
C GLN A 475 -26.65 -5.44 15.87
N GLU A 476 -26.27 -4.64 16.87
CA GLU A 476 -24.98 -4.79 17.54
C GLU A 476 -24.81 -6.22 18.10
N LYS A 477 -23.67 -6.81 17.71
CA LYS A 477 -23.17 -8.11 18.13
C LYS A 477 -23.47 -8.41 19.62
N GLY A 478 -24.42 -9.32 19.86
CA GLY A 478 -24.78 -9.81 21.20
C GLY A 478 -26.06 -9.24 21.82
N ARG A 479 -26.76 -8.30 21.17
CA ARG A 479 -28.04 -7.74 21.65
C ARG A 479 -29.29 -8.21 20.89
N GLY A 480 -29.10 -8.83 19.72
CA GLY A 480 -30.17 -9.00 18.74
C GLY A 480 -30.78 -10.37 18.55
N LEU A 481 -30.82 -11.20 19.59
CA LEU A 481 -31.36 -12.55 19.45
C LEU A 481 -32.71 -12.68 20.15
N ALA A 482 -33.71 -13.06 19.37
CA ALA A 482 -35.08 -13.20 19.83
C ALA A 482 -35.26 -14.45 20.71
N LYS A 483 -36.26 -14.40 21.61
CA LYS A 483 -36.63 -15.55 22.44
C LYS A 483 -37.23 -16.67 21.59
N ASP A 484 -36.92 -17.91 21.96
CA ASP A 484 -37.41 -19.11 21.29
C ASP A 484 -38.93 -19.22 21.36
N LYS A 485 -39.54 -19.65 20.26
CA LYS A 485 -40.97 -19.96 20.19
C LYS A 485 -41.21 -21.30 19.49
N LEU A 486 -42.20 -22.01 20.00
CA LEU A 486 -42.68 -23.27 19.44
C LEU A 486 -43.78 -22.95 18.44
N VAL A 487 -43.50 -23.13 17.15
CA VAL A 487 -44.41 -22.90 16.03
C VAL A 487 -45.05 -24.23 15.63
N PRO A 488 -46.36 -24.44 15.85
CA PRO A 488 -47.03 -25.64 15.37
C PRO A 488 -47.16 -25.60 13.84
N LEU A 489 -46.86 -26.73 13.20
CA LEU A 489 -47.01 -26.95 11.77
C LEU A 489 -48.42 -27.48 11.50
N LYS A 490 -49.21 -26.77 10.68
CA LYS A 490 -50.62 -27.08 10.44
C LYS A 490 -50.86 -27.46 8.99
#